data_AF-A0A0L7KA52-F1
#
_entry.id   AF-A0A0L7KA52-F1
#
_cell.length_a   1.000
_cell.length_b   1.000
_cell.length_c   1.000
_cell.angle_alpha   90.00
_cell.angle_beta   90.00
_cell.angle_gamma   90.00
#
_symmetry.space_group_name_H-M   'P 1'
#
loop_
_entity.id
_entity.type
_entity.pdbx_description
1 polymer ?
#
loop_
_entity_poly.entity_id
_entity_poly.type
_entity_poly.pdbx_seq_one_letter_code
_entity_poly.pdbx_strand_id
1 'polypeptide(L)'
;MIMRSGRCPPLDLQASPNYPLSIVSKLSNCFSLKYTEAAQDWDYLVFSQCWPATVCKIWMESNSSNTCAFPQIKDAWSIHGIWPSLEGSSGPEFCNQTWRFEPEEVTPLESELEQGWINVQNGEPSKV
;
A
#
# COMPACT_ATOMS: atom_id res chain seq x y z
N MET A 1 -5.66 8.74 2.81
CA MET A 1 -5.81 7.61 1.90
C MET A 1 -5.16 7.87 0.55
N ILE A 2 -3.82 7.85 0.52
CA ILE A 2 -3.11 7.41 -0.70
C ILE A 2 -3.02 5.89 -0.57
N MET A 3 -4.13 5.21 -0.79
CA MET A 3 -4.10 3.79 -1.14
C MET A 3 -4.08 3.78 -2.67
N ARG A 4 -2.94 4.14 -3.26
CA ARG A 4 -2.79 3.98 -4.70
C ARG A 4 -2.48 2.50 -4.93
N SER A 5 -3.53 1.75 -5.25
CA SER A 5 -3.44 0.36 -5.66
C SER A 5 -2.61 0.29 -6.94
N GLY A 6 -1.35 -0.08 -6.78
CA GLY A 6 -0.42 -0.23 -7.87
C GLY A 6 0.82 -0.97 -7.41
N ARG A 7 1.00 -2.18 -7.95
CA ARG A 7 2.19 -3.01 -7.75
C ARG A 7 3.43 -2.30 -8.34
N CYS A 8 4.29 -1.69 -7.54
CA CYS A 8 5.70 -1.57 -7.94
C CYS A 8 6.32 -2.94 -7.59
N PRO A 9 6.65 -3.81 -8.56
CA PRO A 9 6.93 -5.23 -8.29
C PRO A 9 8.26 -5.42 -7.52
N PRO A 10 8.47 -6.55 -6.79
CA PRO A 10 7.47 -7.49 -6.27
C PRO A 10 7.62 -7.76 -4.76
N LEU A 11 6.48 -7.87 -4.06
CA LEU A 11 6.35 -8.81 -2.94
C LEU A 11 5.38 -9.91 -3.36
N ASP A 12 5.88 -10.87 -4.14
CA ASP A 12 5.18 -12.15 -4.32
C ASP A 12 5.52 -13.06 -3.13
N LEU A 13 4.70 -13.00 -2.09
CA LEU A 13 4.60 -14.03 -1.06
C LEU A 13 3.24 -14.74 -1.23
N GLN A 14 3.09 -15.49 -2.33
CA GLN A 14 2.13 -16.59 -2.58
C GLN A 14 2.16 -16.88 -4.10
N ALA A 15 2.28 -18.10 -4.63
CA ALA A 15 1.93 -19.40 -4.11
C ALA A 15 2.83 -20.48 -4.72
N SER A 16 3.24 -21.43 -3.88
CA SER A 16 3.60 -22.77 -4.34
C SER A 16 2.30 -23.57 -4.46
N PRO A 17 1.95 -24.09 -5.65
CA PRO A 17 1.16 -25.29 -5.74
C PRO A 17 2.11 -26.44 -6.04
N ASN A 18 2.28 -27.30 -5.04
CA ASN A 18 2.71 -28.67 -5.27
C ASN A 18 1.83 -29.27 -6.39
N TYR A 19 2.44 -29.62 -7.53
CA TYR A 19 1.85 -30.54 -8.50
C TYR A 19 2.73 -31.78 -8.61
N PRO A 20 2.14 -32.99 -8.61
CA PRO A 20 2.89 -34.24 -8.61
C PRO A 20 3.64 -34.41 -9.94
N LEU A 21 4.91 -34.83 -9.83
CA LEU A 21 5.77 -35.19 -10.95
C LEU A 21 5.25 -36.45 -11.65
N SER A 22 4.22 -36.32 -12.47
CA SER A 22 3.87 -37.38 -13.42
C SER A 22 3.26 -36.80 -14.69
N ILE A 23 3.90 -37.12 -15.81
CA ILE A 23 3.54 -36.88 -17.21
C ILE A 23 4.26 -35.67 -17.82
N VAL A 24 5.56 -35.85 -18.05
CA VAL A 24 6.26 -35.24 -19.19
C VAL A 24 6.66 -36.37 -20.12
N SER A 25 5.77 -36.77 -21.01
CA SER A 25 6.08 -37.69 -22.11
C SER A 25 5.88 -37.00 -23.45
N LYS A 26 7.03 -36.73 -24.10
CA LYS A 26 7.22 -36.56 -25.55
C LYS A 26 6.30 -35.54 -26.24
N LEU A 27 6.84 -34.36 -26.52
CA LEU A 27 7.09 -33.85 -27.88
C LEU A 27 7.87 -32.54 -27.76
N SER A 28 8.87 -32.41 -28.62
CA SER A 28 9.75 -31.25 -28.74
C SER A 28 8.99 -29.96 -28.95
N ASN A 29 8.87 -29.17 -27.89
CA ASN A 29 8.93 -27.72 -27.91
C ASN A 29 9.35 -27.29 -26.51
N CYS A 30 10.62 -26.92 -26.37
CA CYS A 30 11.09 -26.23 -25.18
C CYS A 30 10.45 -24.84 -25.19
N PHE A 31 9.23 -24.73 -24.67
CA PHE A 31 8.71 -23.45 -24.25
C PHE A 31 9.58 -23.04 -23.08
N SER A 32 10.68 -22.34 -23.36
CA SER A 32 11.40 -21.57 -22.37
C SER A 32 10.40 -20.58 -21.81
N LEU A 33 9.75 -20.93 -20.70
CA LEU A 33 9.10 -19.96 -19.85
C LEU A 33 10.21 -19.01 -19.40
N LYS A 34 10.34 -17.89 -20.11
CA LYS A 34 11.13 -16.77 -19.62
C LYS A 34 10.36 -16.24 -18.42
N TYR A 35 10.75 -16.69 -17.24
CA TYR A 35 10.48 -15.93 -16.03
C TYR A 35 11.29 -14.64 -16.17
N THR A 36 10.68 -13.62 -16.76
CA THR A 36 11.15 -12.25 -16.54
C THR A 36 10.87 -11.99 -15.08
N GLU A 37 11.91 -12.05 -14.24
CA GLU A 37 11.89 -11.30 -12.99
C GLU A 37 11.42 -9.90 -13.37
N ALA A 38 10.24 -9.52 -12.91
CA ALA A 38 9.84 -8.12 -13.00
C ALA A 38 10.93 -7.35 -12.26
N ALA A 39 11.59 -6.42 -12.96
CA ALA A 39 12.66 -5.62 -12.37
C ALA A 39 12.11 -5.00 -11.08
N GLN A 40 12.79 -5.27 -9.96
CA GLN A 40 12.39 -4.74 -8.68
C GLN A 40 12.73 -3.26 -8.67
N ASP A 41 11.69 -2.41 -8.73
CA ASP A 41 11.84 -0.97 -8.90
C ASP A 41 12.11 -0.23 -7.55
N TRP A 42 12.28 -0.96 -6.44
CA TRP A 42 12.50 -0.41 -5.10
C TRP A 42 13.28 -1.37 -4.19
N ASP A 43 14.06 -0.83 -3.25
CA ASP A 43 14.98 -1.61 -2.41
C ASP A 43 14.37 -2.03 -1.07
N TYR A 44 13.58 -1.14 -0.43
CA TYR A 44 12.91 -1.42 0.84
C TYR A 44 11.55 -0.71 0.96
N LEU A 45 10.73 -1.17 1.91
CA LEU A 45 9.47 -0.52 2.29
C LEU A 45 9.64 0.28 3.57
N VAL A 46 9.18 1.53 3.54
CA VAL A 46 8.99 2.33 4.74
C VAL A 46 7.53 2.24 5.15
N PHE A 47 7.28 1.68 6.34
CA PHE A 47 5.97 1.73 6.98
C PHE A 47 5.91 2.93 7.93
N SER A 48 5.18 3.97 7.54
CA SER A 48 5.06 5.18 8.35
C SER A 48 3.74 5.24 9.10
N GLN A 49 3.84 5.67 10.35
CA GLN A 49 2.72 5.80 11.29
C GLN A 49 2.71 7.22 11.85
N CYS A 50 1.54 7.74 12.19
CA CYS A 50 1.38 9.06 12.78
C CYS A 50 0.66 8.99 14.13
N TRP A 51 1.07 9.87 15.05
CA TRP A 51 0.41 10.01 16.34
C TRP A 51 -0.79 10.97 16.20
N PRO A 52 -2.05 10.49 16.32
CA PRO A 52 -3.22 11.29 15.97
C PRO A 52 -3.31 12.61 16.74
N ALA A 53 -2.92 12.62 18.03
CA ALA A 53 -3.00 13.84 18.83
C ALA A 53 -2.05 14.95 18.32
N THR A 54 -0.84 14.59 17.89
CA THR A 54 0.12 15.55 17.35
C THR A 54 -0.34 16.08 16.00
N VAL A 55 -0.80 15.18 15.11
CA VAL A 55 -1.32 15.57 13.80
C VAL A 55 -2.52 16.50 13.94
N CYS A 56 -3.46 16.15 14.83
CA CYS A 56 -4.64 16.96 15.10
C CYS A 56 -4.27 18.35 15.63
N LYS A 57 -3.33 18.45 16.57
CA LYS A 57 -2.87 19.74 17.10
C LYS A 57 -2.35 20.65 15.99
N ILE A 58 -1.44 20.15 15.16
CA ILE A 58 -0.88 20.90 14.03
C ILE A 58 -1.99 21.30 13.04
N TRP A 59 -2.93 20.38 12.77
CA TRP A 59 -4.06 20.65 11.87
C TRP A 59 -4.96 21.77 12.39
N MET A 60 -5.33 21.75 13.67
CA MET A 60 -6.16 22.79 14.28
C MET A 60 -5.44 24.14 14.41
N GLU A 61 -4.11 24.14 14.58
CA GLU A 61 -3.30 25.37 14.58
C GLU A 61 -3.28 26.05 13.20
N SER A 62 -3.40 25.29 12.11
CA SER A 62 -3.39 25.86 10.76
C SER A 62 -4.67 26.62 10.40
N ASN A 63 -5.82 26.23 10.96
CA ASN A 63 -7.10 26.92 10.79
C ASN A 63 -8.04 26.51 11.93
N SER A 64 -8.63 27.50 12.61
CA SER A 64 -9.54 27.27 13.74
C SER A 64 -10.85 26.55 13.38
N SER A 65 -11.18 26.47 12.09
CA SER A 65 -12.37 25.76 11.59
C SER A 65 -12.11 24.28 11.34
N ASN A 66 -10.85 23.86 11.43
CA ASN A 66 -10.46 22.48 11.24
C ASN A 66 -10.95 21.59 12.38
N THR A 67 -11.38 20.39 12.02
CA THR A 67 -11.76 19.36 12.98
C THR A 67 -10.90 18.12 12.78
N CYS A 68 -10.89 17.23 13.77
CA CYS A 68 -10.11 16.00 13.73
C CYS A 68 -10.99 14.78 13.88
N ALA A 69 -10.55 13.68 13.28
CA ALA A 69 -11.08 12.34 13.53
C ALA A 69 -10.04 11.51 14.26
N PHE A 70 -10.51 10.61 15.13
CA PHE A 70 -9.63 9.75 15.94
C PHE A 70 -10.06 8.29 15.81
N PRO A 71 -9.09 7.34 15.88
CA PRO A 71 -9.42 5.93 15.92
C PRO A 71 -10.25 5.63 17.18
N GLN A 72 -11.13 4.62 17.11
CA GLN A 72 -11.89 4.18 18.28
C GLN A 72 -10.99 3.62 19.39
N ILE A 73 -9.87 3.01 18.99
CA ILE A 73 -8.86 2.49 19.90
C ILE A 73 -8.07 3.68 20.47
N LYS A 74 -8.14 3.85 21.79
CA LYS A 74 -7.38 4.89 22.50
C LYS A 74 -5.88 4.62 22.40
N ASP A 75 -5.11 5.70 22.35
CA ASP A 75 -3.64 5.68 22.35
C ASP A 75 -3.02 4.82 21.24
N ALA A 76 -3.73 4.66 20.11
CA ALA A 76 -3.25 3.96 18.94
C ALA A 76 -2.57 4.90 17.93
N TRP A 77 -1.52 4.40 17.29
CA TRP A 77 -0.95 5.01 16.09
C TRP A 77 -1.87 4.76 14.89
N SER A 78 -2.01 5.75 14.01
CA SER A 78 -2.69 5.57 12.72
C SER A 78 -1.65 5.37 11.63
N ILE A 79 -1.93 4.49 10.67
CA ILE A 79 -1.09 4.32 9.49
C ILE A 79 -1.12 5.62 8.68
N HIS A 80 0.06 6.11 8.30
CA HIS A 80 0.17 7.22 7.36
C HIS A 80 0.29 6.68 5.93
N GLY A 81 1.25 5.78 5.71
CA GLY A 81 1.42 5.09 4.43
C GLY A 81 2.48 4.00 4.43
N ILE A 82 2.50 3.25 3.33
CA ILE A 82 3.55 2.27 3.00
C ILE A 82 4.22 2.77 1.73
N TRP A 83 5.55 2.94 1.78
CA TRP A 83 6.29 3.67 0.75
C TRP A 83 7.43 2.80 0.20
N PRO A 84 7.36 2.38 -1.07
CA PRO A 84 8.52 1.91 -1.81
C PRO A 84 9.63 2.97 -1.78
N SER A 85 10.85 2.54 -1.47
CA SER A 85 12.02 3.41 -1.30
C SER A 85 13.26 2.79 -1.94
N LEU A 86 14.13 3.65 -2.45
CA LEU A 86 15.44 3.28 -2.99
C LEU A 86 16.53 3.68 -1.99
N GLU A 87 17.68 3.01 -2.02
CA GLU A 87 18.79 3.38 -1.17
C GLU A 87 19.25 4.82 -1.48
N GLY A 88 19.22 5.68 -0.47
CA GLY A 88 19.63 7.08 -0.62
C GLY A 88 18.61 8.02 -1.28
N SER A 89 17.41 7.55 -1.63
CA SER A 89 16.32 8.40 -2.15
C SER A 89 14.91 7.89 -1.79
N SER A 90 13.89 8.72 -1.97
CA SER A 90 12.49 8.31 -1.84
C SER A 90 11.92 7.82 -3.18
N GLY A 91 10.89 6.97 -3.12
CA GLY A 91 10.20 6.46 -4.30
C GLY A 91 10.68 5.08 -4.73
N PRO A 92 10.11 4.52 -5.80
CA PRO A 92 9.37 5.18 -6.87
C PRO A 92 7.94 5.63 -6.48
N GLU A 93 7.48 6.69 -7.13
CA GLU A 93 6.13 7.24 -6.98
C GLU A 93 5.43 7.23 -8.34
N PHE A 94 4.10 7.10 -8.33
CA PHE A 94 3.28 7.10 -9.56
C PHE A 94 3.76 6.08 -10.62
N CYS A 95 4.22 4.90 -10.19
CA CYS A 95 4.78 3.82 -11.03
C CYS A 95 3.96 3.57 -12.31
N ASN A 96 2.62 3.61 -12.20
CA ASN A 96 1.74 3.54 -13.35
C ASN A 96 0.55 4.50 -13.22
N GLN A 97 0.48 5.49 -14.13
CA GLN A 97 -0.58 6.51 -14.11
C GLN A 97 -1.93 6.01 -14.64
N THR A 98 -1.97 4.85 -15.30
CA THR A 98 -3.22 4.22 -15.73
C THR A 98 -3.90 3.46 -14.61
N TRP A 99 -3.18 3.13 -13.54
CA TRP A 99 -3.73 2.46 -12.37
C TRP A 99 -4.42 3.46 -11.47
N ARG A 100 -5.75 3.41 -11.50
CA ARG A 100 -6.61 4.19 -10.61
C ARG A 100 -6.90 3.36 -9.36
N PHE A 101 -7.19 4.07 -8.27
CA PHE A 101 -7.72 3.43 -7.08
C PHE A 101 -9.15 2.96 -7.35
N GLU A 102 -9.41 1.69 -7.08
CA GLU A 102 -10.73 1.05 -7.19
C GLU A 102 -11.21 0.72 -5.77
N PRO A 103 -12.15 1.50 -5.20
CA PRO A 103 -12.62 1.33 -3.82
C PRO A 103 -13.22 -0.05 -3.54
N GLU A 104 -13.79 -0.69 -4.56
CA GLU A 104 -14.41 -2.01 -4.47
C GLU A 104 -13.40 -3.11 -4.08
N GLU A 105 -12.13 -2.93 -4.48
CA GLU A 105 -11.04 -3.89 -4.18
C GLU A 105 -10.62 -3.84 -2.70
N VAL A 106 -10.95 -2.76 -1.98
CA VAL A 106 -10.61 -2.61 -0.55
C VAL A 106 -11.83 -2.70 0.37
N THR A 107 -13.03 -2.89 -0.17
CA THR A 107 -14.27 -3.04 0.63
C THR A 107 -14.14 -4.10 1.74
N PRO A 108 -13.52 -5.28 1.52
CA PRO A 108 -13.35 -6.26 2.59
C PRO A 108 -12.48 -5.79 3.77
N LEU A 109 -11.69 -4.72 3.58
CA LEU A 109 -10.76 -4.17 4.57
C LEU A 109 -11.26 -2.83 5.15
N GLU A 110 -12.43 -2.36 4.75
CA GLU A 110 -12.90 -1.01 5.08
C GLU A 110 -12.98 -0.79 6.59
N SER A 111 -13.52 -1.77 7.34
CA SER A 111 -13.66 -1.68 8.80
C SER A 111 -12.30 -1.59 9.51
N GLU A 112 -11.30 -2.31 9.02
CA GLU A 112 -9.93 -2.28 9.53
C GLU A 112 -9.25 -0.96 9.17
N LEU A 113 -9.45 -0.45 7.95
CA LEU A 113 -8.87 0.80 7.48
C LEU A 113 -9.45 2.01 8.22
N GLU A 114 -10.75 2.01 8.54
CA GLU A 114 -11.39 3.06 9.34
C GLU A 114 -10.84 3.15 10.77
N GLN A 115 -10.24 2.08 11.29
CA GLN A 115 -9.66 2.05 12.64
C GLN A 115 -8.14 2.23 12.62
N GLY A 116 -7.44 1.53 11.72
CA GLY A 116 -5.98 1.50 11.66
C GLY A 116 -5.37 2.54 10.72
N TRP A 117 -6.12 3.09 9.77
CA TRP A 117 -5.63 4.00 8.74
C TRP A 117 -6.55 5.23 8.56
N ILE A 118 -7.08 5.74 9.68
CA ILE A 118 -7.98 6.89 9.68
C ILE A 118 -7.28 8.18 9.26
N ASN A 119 -7.97 9.00 8.46
CA ASN A 119 -7.54 10.36 8.20
C ASN A 119 -7.84 11.26 9.41
N VAL A 120 -6.80 11.61 10.17
CA VAL A 120 -6.93 12.46 11.36
C VAL A 120 -7.40 13.88 11.02
N GLN A 121 -7.10 14.38 9.81
CA GLN A 121 -7.50 15.70 9.34
C GLN A 121 -8.92 15.62 8.76
N ASN A 122 -9.92 15.76 9.62
CA ASN A 122 -11.32 15.59 9.23
C ASN A 122 -11.76 16.70 8.25
N GLY A 123 -12.52 16.31 7.23
CA GLY A 123 -13.00 17.21 6.17
C GLY A 123 -11.96 17.57 5.10
N GLU A 124 -10.68 17.29 5.31
CA GLU A 124 -9.66 17.43 4.28
C GLU A 124 -9.64 16.16 3.41
N PRO A 125 -9.82 16.27 2.08
CA PRO A 125 -9.60 15.15 1.19
C PRO A 125 -8.16 14.68 1.39
N SER A 126 -7.98 13.37 1.56
CA SER A 126 -6.65 12.81 1.57
C SER A 126 -5.92 13.22 0.30
N LYS A 127 -4.79 13.93 0.43
CA LYS A 127 -4.01 14.39 -0.72
C LYS A 127 -3.62 13.17 -1.53
N VAL A 128 -4.07 13.09 -2.78
CA VAL A 128 -3.88 11.97 -3.70
C VAL A 128 -2.61 12.19 -4.50
#